data_AF-A0A0C2DG99-F1
#
_entry.id   AF-A0A0C2DG99-F1
#
_cell.length_a   1.000
_cell.length_b   1.000
_cell.length_c   1.000
_cell.angle_alpha   90.00
_cell.angle_beta   90.00
_cell.angle_gamma   90.00
#
_symmetry.space_group_name_H-M   'P 1'
#
loop_
_entity.id
_entity.type
_entity.pdbx_description
1 polymer ?
#
loop_
_entity_poly.entity_id
_entity_poly.type
_entity_poly.pdbx_seq_one_letter_code
_entity_poly.pdbx_strand_id
1 'polypeptide(L)' 'METLDWGAKTCKEKMFAAIKLPPGADERKGRSFVYFDSTQYGWKRSLQPVDSKKSAIGATISQIYEVDKV' A
#
# COMPACT_ATOMS: atom_id res chain seq x y z
N MET A 1 34.01 19.76 21.19
CA MET A 1 33.35 18.52 21.65
C MET A 1 32.26 18.23 20.65
N GLU A 2 32.58 17.43 19.62
CA GLU A 2 31.61 17.05 18.58
C GLU A 2 30.72 15.95 19.13
N THR A 3 29.41 16.19 19.14
CA THR A 3 28.41 15.16 19.39
C THR A 3 28.26 14.32 18.12
N LEU A 4 28.71 13.06 18.17
CA LEU A 4 28.41 12.06 17.17
C LEU A 4 26.91 11.73 17.24
N ASP A 5 26.11 12.39 16.39
CA ASP A 5 24.75 11.94 16.08
C ASP A 5 24.86 10.65 15.25
N TRP A 6 24.82 9.50 15.93
CA TRP A 6 24.61 8.22 15.29
C TRP A 6 23.18 8.20 14.79
N GLY A 7 22.98 8.76 13.58
CA GLY A 7 21.70 8.84 12.91
C GLY A 7 21.00 7.48 12.92
N ALA A 8 20.13 7.29 13.90
CA ALA A 8 19.21 6.18 13.93
C ALA A 8 18.30 6.38 12.73
N LYS A 9 18.65 5.77 11.60
CA LYS A 9 17.68 5.49 10.55
C LYS A 9 16.66 4.57 11.21
N THR A 10 15.63 5.17 11.79
CA THR A 10 14.43 4.43 12.16
C THR A 10 14.02 3.69 10.91
N CYS A 11 14.12 2.36 10.91
CA CYS A 11 13.47 1.53 9.90
C CYS A 11 11.99 1.81 10.06
N LYS A 12 11.50 2.83 9.35
CA LYS A 12 10.08 3.16 9.31
C LYS A 12 9.47 2.00 8.55
N GLU A 13 8.93 1.03 9.28
CA GLU A 13 8.37 -0.17 8.68
C GLU A 13 7.32 0.26 7.66
N LYS A 14 7.57 -0.11 6.40
CA LYS A 14 6.74 0.25 5.26
C LYS A 14 5.52 -0.67 5.26
N MET A 15 4.56 -0.39 6.14
CA MET A 15 3.30 -1.11 6.23
C MET A 15 2.21 -0.35 5.48
N PHE A 16 1.28 -1.11 4.89
CA PHE A 16 0.00 -0.59 4.43
C PHE A 16 -1.14 -1.49 4.93
N ALA A 17 -2.33 -0.89 5.05
CA ALA A 17 -3.58 -1.60 5.30
C ALA A 17 -4.61 -1.20 4.25
N ALA A 18 -5.51 -2.10 3.89
CA ALA A 18 -6.57 -1.84 2.91
C ALA A 18 -7.91 -2.41 3.36
N ILE A 19 -8.99 -1.67 3.13
CA ILE A 19 -10.37 -2.10 3.38
C ILE A 19 -11.12 -2.10 2.05
N LYS A 20 -11.58 -3.28 1.65
CA LYS A 20 -12.38 -3.50 0.44
C LYS A 20 -13.82 -3.04 0.67
N LEU A 21 -14.38 -2.30 -0.28
CA LEU A 21 -15.80 -1.94 -0.23
C LEU A 21 -16.68 -3.12 -0.66
N PRO A 22 -17.81 -3.38 0.03
CA PRO A 22 -18.74 -4.43 -0.38
C PRO A 22 -19.45 -4.04 -1.69
N PRO A 23 -19.85 -5.02 -2.53
CA PRO A 23 -20.48 -4.74 -3.83
C PRO A 23 -21.72 -3.85 -3.77
N GLY A 24 -22.52 -3.93 -2.71
CA GLY A 24 -23.74 -3.12 -2.55
C GLY A 24 -23.49 -1.64 -2.26
N ALA A 25 -22.28 -1.26 -1.83
CA ALA A 25 -21.90 0.12 -1.53
C ALA A 25 -20.78 0.64 -2.46
N ASP A 26 -20.51 -0.07 -3.55
CA ASP A 26 -19.41 0.25 -4.47
C ASP A 26 -19.86 0.21 -5.92
N GLU A 27 -19.79 1.38 -6.58
CA GLU A 27 -20.02 1.54 -8.02
C GLU A 27 -19.12 0.62 -8.87
N ARG A 28 -17.94 0.24 -8.37
CA ARG A 28 -17.03 -0.70 -9.04
C ARG A 28 -17.32 -2.17 -8.74
N LYS A 29 -18.50 -2.47 -8.18
CA LYS A 29 -18.99 -3.83 -7.85
C LYS A 29 -18.09 -4.58 -6.87
N GLY A 30 -17.66 -3.88 -5.82
CA GLY A 30 -16.82 -4.41 -4.76
C GLY A 30 -15.36 -4.55 -5.17
N ARG A 31 -14.86 -3.66 -6.04
CA ARG A 31 -13.44 -3.61 -6.45
C ARG A 31 -12.75 -2.33 -6.00
N SER A 32 -13.50 -1.34 -5.53
CA SER A 32 -12.94 -0.20 -4.83
C SER A 32 -12.44 -0.62 -3.44
N PHE A 33 -11.39 0.06 -2.99
CA PHE A 33 -10.88 -0.08 -1.64
C PHE A 33 -10.32 1.27 -1.17
N VAL A 34 -10.32 1.45 0.14
CA VAL A 34 -9.53 2.50 0.80
C VAL A 34 -8.26 1.88 1.35
N TYR A 35 -7.18 2.66 1.40
CA TYR A 35 -5.91 2.22 1.95
C TYR A 35 -5.29 3.30 2.82
N PHE A 36 -4.44 2.84 3.73
CA PHE A 36 -3.57 3.65 4.58
C PHE A 36 -2.14 3.10 4.45
N ASP A 37 -1.16 4.00 4.44
CA ASP A 37 0.25 3.66 4.54
C ASP A 37 0.96 4.63 5.48
N SER A 38 2.16 4.25 5.93
CA SER A 38 2.97 5.01 6.89
C SER A 38 3.46 6.39 6.38
N THR A 39 3.16 6.77 5.14
CA THR A 39 3.60 8.01 4.49
C THR A 39 2.48 9.04 4.35
N GLN A 40 1.22 8.64 4.58
CA GLN A 40 0.07 9.52 4.46
C GLN A 40 -0.72 9.64 5.78
N TYR A 41 -1.46 10.73 5.91
CA TYR A 41 -2.43 10.90 6.99
C TYR A 41 -3.80 10.38 6.57
N GLY A 42 -4.36 9.44 7.34
CA GLY A 42 -5.70 8.89 7.13
C GLY A 42 -5.86 7.98 5.91
N TRP A 43 -7.09 7.51 5.73
CA TRP A 43 -7.49 6.62 4.64
C TRP A 43 -7.69 7.37 3.33
N LYS A 44 -7.18 6.83 2.23
CA LYS A 44 -7.45 7.34 0.86
C LYS A 44 -8.12 6.27 0.02
N ARG A 45 -9.06 6.67 -0.83
CA ARG A 45 -9.66 5.78 -1.83
C ARG A 45 -8.67 5.55 -2.97
N SER A 46 -8.44 4.29 -3.31
CA SER A 46 -7.62 3.95 -4.47
C SER A 46 -8.31 4.37 -5.77
N LEU A 47 -7.55 5.03 -6.66
CA LEU A 47 -8.00 5.31 -8.03
C LEU A 47 -8.07 4.03 -8.88
N GLN A 48 -7.25 3.03 -8.53
CA GLN A 48 -7.17 1.75 -9.21
C GLN A 48 -8.04 0.71 -8.49
N PRO A 49 -8.78 -0.15 -9.21
CA PRO A 49 -9.50 -1.25 -8.57
C PRO A 49 -8.51 -2.31 -8.03
N VAL A 50 -8.96 -3.12 -7.08
CA VAL A 50 -8.13 -4.12 -6.37
C VAL A 50 -7.51 -5.18 -7.29
N ASP A 51 -8.17 -5.49 -8.41
CA ASP A 51 -7.71 -6.43 -9.45
C ASP A 51 -6.73 -5.81 -10.45
N SER A 52 -6.43 -4.50 -10.34
CA SER A 52 -5.44 -3.85 -11.18
C SER A 52 -4.03 -4.14 -10.69
N LYS A 53 -3.15 -4.56 -11.61
CA LYS A 53 -1.70 -4.68 -11.38
C LYS A 53 -1.05 -3.35 -10.95
N LYS A 54 -1.69 -2.21 -11.26
CA LYS A 54 -1.23 -0.87 -10.89
C LYS A 54 -1.73 -0.40 -9.53
N SER A 55 -2.57 -1.18 -8.84
CA SER A 55 -2.99 -0.88 -7.48
C SER A 55 -1.85 -1.17 -6.48
N ALA A 56 -1.91 -0.62 -5.27
CA ALA A 56 -0.90 -0.92 -4.24
C ALA A 56 -0.80 -2.43 -3.95
N ILE A 57 -1.95 -3.11 -3.86
CA ILE A 57 -2.04 -4.57 -3.66
C ILE A 57 -1.47 -5.30 -4.88
N GLY A 58 -1.85 -4.90 -6.09
CA GLY A 58 -1.36 -5.49 -7.33
C GLY A 58 0.15 -5.36 -7.50
N ALA A 59 0.70 -4.20 -7.14
CA ALA A 59 2.14 -3.94 -7.18
C ALA A 59 2.90 -4.82 -6.17
N THR A 60 2.38 -5.00 -4.95
CA THR A 60 2.98 -5.91 -3.96
C THR A 60 2.99 -7.36 -4.44
N ILE A 61 1.88 -7.83 -5.02
CA ILE A 61 1.80 -9.19 -5.57
C ILE A 61 2.79 -9.35 -6.74
N SER A 62 2.86 -8.39 -7.66
CA SER A 62 3.83 -8.41 -8.76
C SER A 62 5.28 -8.44 -8.25
N GLN A 63 5.61 -7.67 -7.22
CA GLN A 63 6.95 -7.70 -6.63
C GLN A 63 7.30 -9.04 -5.99
N ILE A 64 6.34 -9.78 -5.45
CA ILE A 64 6.61 -11.11 -4.85
C ILE A 64 6.76 -12.17 -5.94
N TYR A 65 5.87 -12.20 -6.93
CA TYR A 65 5.77 -13.32 -7.87
C TYR A 65 6.45 -13.09 -9.23
N GLU A 66 6.80 -11.86 -9.59
CA GLU A 66 7.55 -11.58 -10.83
C GLU A 66 9.07 -11.49 -10.59
N VAL A 67 9.52 -11.40 -9.33
CA VAL A 67 10.95 -11.44 -8.97
C VAL A 67 11.57 -12.82 -9.21
N ASP A 68 10.78 -13.89 -9.18
CA ASP A 68 11.24 -15.27 -9.44
C ASP A 68 11.17 -15.69 -10.92
N LYS A 69 10.91 -14.77 -11.85
CA LYS A 69 11.03 -15.05 -13.29
C LYS A 69 12.48 -14.82 -13.74
N VAL A 70 13.36 -15.74 -13.36
CA VAL A 70 14.73 -15.89 -13.90
C VAL A 70 14.77 -17.14 -14.78
#